data_AF-Q5BXL9-F1
#
_entry.id   AF-Q5BXL9-F1
#
_cell.length_a   1.000
_cell.length_b   1.000
_cell.length_c   1.000
_cell.angle_alpha   90.00
_cell.angle_beta   90.00
_cell.angle_gamma   90.00
#
_symmetry.space_group_name_H-M   'P 1'
#
loop_
_entity.id
_entity.type
_entity.pdbx_description
1 polymer ?
#
loop_
_entity_poly.entity_id
_entity_poly.type
_entity_poly.pdbx_seq_one_letter_code
_entity_poly.pdbx_strand_id
1 'polypeptide(L)'
;MQNSKSILNLILIGFHHRKGSVVELVYPSLPVDTTDTCQLPHPWRHLPSLAIADGAHNYTKDCTYFSLPSIEKKGDTVFGVACYRQADSASFVQPNPEITRNTVQKSLVVLSRFPLFSYIAHHLSKIIDSLFKSKGFTPESLQTSYEELSHFVDSVLNNPLSYQDALFYNLNASNFIRVYKRDALCLFKLLLLERRILFTGDSGGIVSNWMLTLLSLYPDMLRGGLSQCSVIDPSWMSEINSRPSIDISVQIAPLHV
;
A
#
# COMPACT_ATOMS: atom_id res chain seq x y z
N MET A 1 -26.46 12.17 -7.04
CA MET A 1 -25.05 11.75 -6.99
C MET A 1 -24.99 10.54 -6.07
N GLN A 2 -24.72 9.33 -6.58
CA GLN A 2 -24.46 8.19 -5.71
C GLN A 2 -23.24 8.55 -4.84
N ASN A 3 -23.35 8.39 -3.51
CA ASN A 3 -22.23 8.55 -2.59
C ASN A 3 -21.17 7.50 -2.93
N SER A 4 -20.22 7.85 -3.81
CA SER A 4 -19.06 7.03 -4.10
C SER A 4 -18.22 6.94 -2.84
N LYS A 5 -18.13 5.76 -2.22
CA LYS A 5 -17.37 5.56 -0.98
C LYS A 5 -15.90 5.97 -1.15
N SER A 6 -15.25 6.55 -0.15
CA SER A 6 -13.81 6.90 -0.26
C SER A 6 -12.90 5.67 -0.26
N ILE A 7 -13.26 4.67 0.54
CA ILE A 7 -12.62 3.36 0.63
C ILE A 7 -13.41 2.34 -0.18
N LEU A 8 -12.70 1.65 -1.08
CA LEU A 8 -13.25 0.59 -1.92
C LEU A 8 -13.40 -0.70 -1.11
N ASN A 9 -12.29 -1.19 -0.57
CA ASN A 9 -12.22 -2.48 0.11
C ASN A 9 -11.18 -2.47 1.23
N LEU A 10 -11.45 -3.26 2.25
CA LEU A 10 -10.54 -3.73 3.27
C LEU A 10 -10.36 -5.25 3.08
N ILE A 11 -9.13 -5.70 2.93
CA ILE A 11 -8.79 -7.09 2.56
C ILE A 11 -7.79 -7.62 3.59
N LEU A 12 -8.11 -8.76 4.19
CA LEU A 12 -7.20 -9.50 5.06
C LEU A 12 -6.43 -10.54 4.22
N ILE A 13 -5.11 -10.51 4.33
CA ILE A 13 -4.21 -11.42 3.61
C ILE A 13 -3.35 -12.14 4.61
N GLY A 14 -3.34 -13.47 4.57
CA GLY A 14 -2.50 -14.32 5.39
C GLY A 14 -1.33 -14.89 4.58
N PHE A 15 -0.33 -15.42 5.28
CA PHE A 15 0.74 -16.20 4.66
C PHE A 15 0.57 -17.69 4.93
N HIS A 16 0.49 -18.49 3.86
CA HIS A 16 0.47 -19.94 3.92
C HIS A 16 1.79 -20.52 3.38
N HIS A 17 2.48 -21.35 4.17
CA HIS A 17 3.83 -21.83 3.87
C HIS A 17 4.01 -22.52 2.49
N ARG A 18 2.96 -23.14 1.93
CA ARG A 18 2.97 -23.71 0.55
C ARG A 18 2.39 -22.81 -0.53
N LYS A 19 1.45 -21.93 -0.18
CA LYS A 19 0.66 -21.16 -1.16
C LYS A 19 1.16 -19.71 -1.27
N GLY A 20 2.03 -19.28 -0.37
CA GLY A 20 2.43 -17.89 -0.22
C GLY A 20 1.32 -17.05 0.38
N SER A 21 1.25 -15.79 -0.03
CA SER A 21 0.22 -14.84 0.40
C SER A 21 -1.14 -15.20 -0.17
N VAL A 22 -2.16 -15.32 0.67
CA VAL A 22 -3.53 -15.72 0.31
C VAL A 22 -4.55 -14.75 0.90
N VAL A 23 -5.59 -14.45 0.15
CA VAL A 23 -6.73 -13.67 0.66
C VAL A 23 -7.51 -14.55 1.64
N GLU A 24 -7.78 -14.03 2.83
CA GLU A 24 -8.56 -14.71 3.87
C GLU A 24 -9.96 -14.13 4.01
N LEU A 25 -10.09 -12.80 3.97
CA LEU A 25 -11.35 -12.09 4.11
C LEU A 25 -11.34 -10.82 3.26
N VAL A 26 -12.49 -10.42 2.75
CA VAL A 26 -12.68 -9.20 1.97
C VAL A 26 -13.96 -8.52 2.40
N TYR A 27 -13.91 -7.20 2.60
CA TYR A 27 -15.09 -6.39 2.86
C TYR A 27 -14.99 -5.00 2.21
N PRO A 28 -16.06 -4.48 1.58
CA PRO A 28 -17.25 -5.20 1.12
C PRO A 28 -16.90 -6.25 0.07
N SER A 29 -17.81 -7.19 -0.20
CA SER A 29 -17.61 -8.22 -1.23
C SER A 29 -17.29 -7.61 -2.59
N LEU A 30 -16.35 -8.22 -3.31
CA LEU A 30 -15.94 -7.79 -4.65
C LEU A 30 -16.98 -8.23 -5.69
N PRO A 31 -17.15 -7.45 -6.79
CA PRO A 31 -18.06 -7.79 -7.87
C PRO A 31 -17.42 -8.85 -8.78
N VAL A 32 -17.27 -10.08 -8.29
CA VAL A 32 -16.76 -11.21 -9.05
C VAL A 32 -17.89 -12.22 -9.21
N ASP A 33 -18.09 -12.71 -10.45
CA ASP A 33 -19.12 -13.71 -10.79
C ASP A 33 -18.72 -15.12 -10.30
N THR A 34 -18.37 -15.23 -9.02
CA THR A 34 -17.90 -16.47 -8.39
C THR A 34 -18.48 -16.62 -7.00
N THR A 35 -18.74 -17.86 -6.60
CA THR A 35 -19.14 -18.19 -5.22
C THR A 35 -17.98 -18.04 -4.23
N ASP A 36 -16.74 -17.98 -4.72
CA ASP A 36 -15.55 -17.71 -3.91
C ASP A 36 -15.41 -16.20 -3.64
N THR A 37 -15.67 -15.82 -2.38
CA THR A 37 -15.57 -14.43 -1.90
C THR A 37 -14.14 -13.94 -1.74
N CYS A 38 -13.14 -14.84 -1.80
CA CYS A 38 -11.73 -14.52 -1.67
C CYS A 38 -11.03 -14.34 -3.03
N GLN A 39 -11.74 -14.55 -4.14
CA GLN A 39 -11.19 -14.37 -5.47
C GLN A 39 -11.09 -12.87 -5.82
N LEU A 40 -9.90 -12.44 -6.22
CA LEU A 40 -9.66 -11.08 -6.68
C LEU A 40 -9.94 -10.95 -8.19
N PRO A 41 -10.45 -9.80 -8.65
CA PRO A 41 -10.51 -9.47 -10.06
C PRO A 41 -9.16 -9.64 -10.75
N HIS A 42 -9.17 -10.03 -12.02
CA HIS A 42 -7.95 -10.27 -12.80
C HIS A 42 -6.91 -9.15 -12.71
N PRO A 43 -7.28 -7.85 -12.77
CA PRO A 43 -6.31 -6.76 -12.64
C PRO A 43 -5.62 -6.67 -11.26
N TRP A 44 -6.19 -7.29 -10.23
CA TRP A 44 -5.69 -7.28 -8.85
C TRP A 44 -5.12 -8.63 -8.40
N ARG A 45 -4.96 -9.60 -9.31
CA ARG A 45 -4.52 -10.98 -9.00
C ARG A 45 -3.19 -11.07 -8.22
N HIS A 46 -2.32 -10.08 -8.35
CA HIS A 46 -1.00 -10.03 -7.69
C HIS A 46 -1.00 -9.22 -6.38
N LEU A 47 -2.14 -8.66 -5.98
CA LEU A 47 -2.29 -7.89 -4.73
C LEU A 47 -1.77 -8.66 -3.50
N PRO A 48 -2.01 -9.98 -3.33
CA PRO A 48 -1.49 -10.71 -2.17
C PRO A 48 0.05 -10.68 -2.06
N SER A 49 0.75 -10.73 -3.20
CA SER A 49 2.21 -10.64 -3.24
C SER A 49 2.72 -9.23 -2.94
N LEU A 50 1.93 -8.18 -3.24
CA LEU A 50 2.25 -6.80 -2.87
C LEU A 50 2.00 -6.52 -1.37
N ALA A 51 1.02 -7.21 -0.78
CA ALA A 51 0.59 -6.99 0.60
C ALA A 51 1.53 -7.57 1.66
N ILE A 52 2.25 -8.64 1.31
CA ILE A 52 3.32 -9.22 2.12
C ILE A 52 4.56 -9.20 1.23
N ALA A 53 5.23 -8.05 1.20
CA ALA A 53 6.44 -7.86 0.42
C ALA A 53 7.54 -8.84 0.83
N ASP A 54 8.44 -9.15 -0.10
CA ASP A 54 9.59 -9.98 0.22
C ASP A 54 10.42 -9.34 1.35
N GLY A 55 10.97 -10.17 2.23
CA GLY A 55 11.68 -9.70 3.42
C GLY A 55 10.79 -9.16 4.55
N ALA A 56 9.46 -9.03 4.39
CA ALA A 56 8.58 -8.55 5.47
C ALA A 56 8.68 -9.37 6.77
N HIS A 57 9.02 -10.65 6.66
CA HIS A 57 9.27 -11.55 7.79
C HIS A 57 10.48 -11.15 8.66
N ASN A 58 11.34 -10.26 8.19
CA ASN A 58 12.43 -9.69 8.98
C ASN A 58 11.95 -8.61 9.97
N TYR A 59 10.69 -8.19 9.87
CA TYR A 59 10.11 -7.13 10.69
C TYR A 59 8.90 -7.63 11.46
N THR A 60 8.69 -7.15 12.69
CA THR A 60 7.44 -7.43 13.43
C THR A 60 6.24 -6.72 12.78
N LYS A 61 6.50 -5.58 12.15
CA LYS A 61 5.55 -4.74 11.45
C LYS A 61 6.20 -4.01 10.28
N ASP A 62 5.47 -3.87 9.19
CA ASP A 62 5.83 -3.00 8.07
C ASP A 62 4.55 -2.47 7.40
N CYS A 63 4.66 -1.44 6.56
CA CYS A 63 3.53 -0.94 5.80
C CYS A 63 3.92 -0.51 4.39
N THR A 64 3.45 -1.19 3.35
CA THR A 64 3.81 -0.88 1.95
C THR A 64 2.71 -0.10 1.25
N TYR A 65 3.11 0.78 0.33
CA TYR A 65 2.20 1.54 -0.54
C TYR A 65 2.32 1.04 -1.98
N PHE A 66 1.21 0.90 -2.67
CA PHE A 66 1.18 0.46 -4.07
C PHE A 66 -0.02 1.06 -4.81
N SER A 67 0.00 0.95 -6.14
CA SER A 67 -1.09 1.41 -7.00
C SER A 67 -1.59 0.25 -7.86
N LEU A 68 -2.91 0.21 -8.09
CA LEU A 68 -3.57 -0.79 -8.93
C LEU A 68 -4.43 -0.09 -10.01
N PRO A 69 -4.70 -0.75 -11.14
CA PRO A 69 -5.70 -0.26 -12.08
C PRO A 69 -7.11 -0.33 -11.45
N SER A 70 -7.92 0.70 -11.68
CA SER A 70 -9.32 0.69 -11.26
C SER A 70 -10.14 -0.31 -12.07
N ILE A 71 -10.99 -1.06 -11.38
CA ILE A 71 -11.97 -1.98 -11.99
C ILE A 71 -13.30 -1.30 -12.29
N GLU A 72 -13.55 -0.13 -11.71
CA GLU A 72 -14.80 0.64 -11.90
C GLU A 72 -14.69 1.63 -13.06
N LYS A 73 -13.50 2.23 -13.26
CA LYS A 73 -13.25 3.23 -14.29
C LYS A 73 -11.91 2.99 -14.96
N LYS A 74 -11.94 2.58 -16.23
CA LYS A 74 -10.73 2.35 -17.03
C LYS A 74 -9.88 3.62 -17.10
N GLY A 75 -8.59 3.47 -16.86
CA GLY A 75 -7.63 4.58 -16.86
C GLY A 75 -7.42 5.24 -15.50
N ASP A 76 -8.28 4.96 -14.50
CA ASP A 76 -8.10 5.48 -13.15
C ASP A 76 -7.23 4.53 -12.31
N THR A 77 -6.57 5.12 -11.32
CA THR A 77 -5.74 4.43 -10.34
C THR A 77 -6.50 4.20 -9.03
N VAL A 78 -6.28 3.03 -8.44
CA VAL A 78 -6.67 2.70 -7.07
C VAL A 78 -5.42 2.67 -6.20
N PHE A 79 -5.49 3.30 -5.03
CA PHE A 79 -4.36 3.44 -4.13
C PHE A 79 -4.44 2.41 -3.00
N GLY A 80 -3.38 1.60 -2.89
CA GLY A 80 -3.25 0.50 -1.97
C GLY A 80 -2.33 0.81 -0.81
N VAL A 81 -2.76 0.48 0.41
CA VAL A 81 -1.94 0.49 1.62
C VAL A 81 -2.04 -0.88 2.28
N ALA A 82 -0.91 -1.57 2.48
CA ALA A 82 -0.86 -2.86 3.16
C ALA A 82 -0.07 -2.75 4.46
N CYS A 83 -0.73 -2.93 5.60
CA CYS A 83 -0.11 -2.99 6.91
C CYS A 83 0.15 -4.45 7.30
N TYR A 84 1.42 -4.87 7.24
CA TYR A 84 1.86 -6.20 7.64
C TYR A 84 2.12 -6.27 9.15
N ARG A 85 1.82 -7.44 9.74
CA ARG A 85 2.16 -7.82 11.11
C ARG A 85 2.49 -9.30 11.20
N GLN A 86 3.39 -9.62 12.12
CA GLN A 86 3.59 -10.99 12.57
C GLN A 86 3.64 -11.10 14.09
N ALA A 87 3.18 -12.23 14.61
CA ALA A 87 3.27 -12.58 16.02
C ALA A 87 3.43 -14.09 16.19
N ASP A 88 3.90 -14.52 17.36
CA ASP A 88 4.11 -15.93 17.67
C ASP A 88 2.79 -16.71 17.60
N SER A 89 2.79 -17.86 16.94
CA SER A 89 1.65 -18.78 16.91
C SER A 89 1.17 -19.20 18.31
N ALA A 90 2.05 -19.29 19.31
CA ALA A 90 1.69 -19.62 20.69
C ALA A 90 0.77 -18.56 21.32
N SER A 91 0.81 -17.33 20.79
CA SER A 91 -0.10 -16.27 21.21
C SER A 91 -1.52 -16.42 20.63
N PHE A 92 -1.76 -17.33 19.69
CA PHE A 92 -3.08 -17.58 19.08
C PHE A 92 -3.73 -18.87 19.61
N VAL A 93 -5.04 -18.80 19.91
CA VAL A 93 -5.78 -19.81 20.70
C VAL A 93 -6.09 -21.09 19.93
N GLN A 94 -5.92 -21.10 18.61
CA GLN A 94 -6.08 -22.33 17.82
C GLN A 94 -4.75 -22.73 17.20
N PRO A 95 -4.12 -23.83 17.66
CA PRO A 95 -3.11 -24.50 16.87
C PRO A 95 -3.80 -25.02 15.60
N ASN A 96 -3.75 -24.25 14.52
CA ASN A 96 -4.11 -24.76 13.21
C ASN A 96 -2.98 -25.72 12.78
N PRO A 97 -3.26 -27.02 12.57
CA PRO A 97 -2.23 -28.00 12.22
C PRO A 97 -1.50 -27.70 10.89
N GLU A 98 -2.00 -26.77 10.08
CA GLU A 98 -1.32 -26.29 8.87
C GLU A 98 -0.30 -25.15 9.13
N ILE A 99 -0.26 -24.60 10.34
CA ILE A 99 0.74 -23.59 10.73
C ILE A 99 2.02 -24.33 11.15
N THR A 100 2.87 -24.62 10.17
CA THR A 100 4.16 -25.30 10.37
C THR A 100 5.29 -24.35 10.81
N ARG A 101 5.02 -23.05 10.94
CA ARG A 101 5.96 -22.04 11.43
C ARG A 101 5.41 -21.46 12.73
N ASN A 102 6.28 -21.22 13.70
CA ASN A 102 5.91 -20.62 15.00
C ASN A 102 5.42 -19.14 14.90
N THR A 103 4.98 -18.68 13.73
CA THR A 103 4.64 -17.28 13.46
C THR A 103 3.37 -17.20 12.61
N VAL A 104 2.38 -16.46 13.09
CA VAL A 104 1.22 -16.01 12.30
C VAL A 104 1.61 -14.72 11.61
N GLN A 105 1.46 -14.68 10.29
CA GLN A 105 1.77 -13.51 9.46
C GLN A 105 0.50 -13.08 8.71
N LYS A 106 0.09 -11.83 8.91
CA LYS A 106 -1.09 -11.25 8.26
C LYS A 106 -0.81 -9.82 7.80
N SER A 107 -1.46 -9.41 6.73
CA SER A 107 -1.46 -8.06 6.21
C SER A 107 -2.89 -7.60 6.03
N LEU A 108 -3.20 -6.41 6.56
CA LEU A 108 -4.48 -5.76 6.36
C LEU A 108 -4.30 -4.71 5.28
N VAL A 109 -5.08 -4.82 4.20
CA VAL A 109 -4.91 -4.05 2.99
C VAL A 109 -6.12 -3.18 2.74
N VAL A 110 -5.89 -1.92 2.42
CA VAL A 110 -6.93 -0.95 2.06
C VAL A 110 -6.75 -0.56 0.61
N LEU A 111 -7.85 -0.56 -0.13
CA LEU A 111 -7.95 0.03 -1.46
C LEU A 111 -8.79 1.31 -1.37
N SER A 112 -8.22 2.44 -1.79
CA SER A 112 -8.87 3.76 -1.74
C SER A 112 -8.87 4.45 -3.09
N ARG A 113 -9.86 5.34 -3.28
CA ARG A 113 -9.92 6.25 -4.43
C ARG A 113 -8.99 7.45 -4.30
N PHE A 114 -8.45 7.71 -3.10
CA PHE A 114 -7.61 8.87 -2.82
C PHE A 114 -6.21 8.43 -2.36
N PRO A 115 -5.13 9.11 -2.76
CA PRO A 115 -3.76 8.72 -2.45
C PRO A 115 -3.33 9.15 -1.04
N LEU A 116 -4.19 8.94 -0.03
CA LEU A 116 -3.96 9.28 1.37
C LEU A 116 -3.08 8.23 2.08
N PHE A 117 -2.00 7.79 1.42
CA PHE A 117 -1.21 6.61 1.80
C PHE A 117 -0.76 6.62 3.27
N SER A 118 0.05 7.61 3.65
CA SER A 118 0.62 7.70 5.00
C SER A 118 -0.44 7.94 6.09
N TYR A 119 -1.50 8.68 5.77
CA TYR A 119 -2.62 8.93 6.68
C TYR A 119 -3.43 7.64 6.93
N ILE A 120 -3.78 6.91 5.87
CA ILE A 120 -4.45 5.60 5.97
C ILE A 120 -3.54 4.61 6.71
N ALA A 121 -2.25 4.56 6.39
CA ALA A 121 -1.28 3.68 7.05
C ALA A 121 -1.24 3.89 8.57
N HIS A 122 -1.30 5.13 9.04
CA HIS A 122 -1.33 5.44 10.46
C HIS A 122 -2.50 4.80 11.19
N HIS A 123 -3.71 4.91 10.63
CA HIS A 123 -4.93 4.35 11.24
C HIS A 123 -5.01 2.84 11.04
N LEU A 124 -4.75 2.35 9.82
CA LEU A 124 -4.76 0.94 9.49
C LEU A 124 -3.79 0.12 10.34
N SER A 125 -2.62 0.68 10.62
CA SER A 125 -1.61 0.13 11.53
C SER A 125 -2.17 -0.12 12.93
N LYS A 126 -2.99 0.80 13.47
CA LYS A 126 -3.61 0.66 14.80
C LYS A 126 -4.73 -0.38 14.78
N ILE A 127 -5.52 -0.40 13.71
CA ILE A 127 -6.60 -1.37 13.50
C ILE A 127 -6.04 -2.79 13.49
N ILE A 128 -5.01 -3.06 12.68
CA ILE A 128 -4.41 -4.41 12.65
C ILE A 128 -3.77 -4.79 13.99
N ASP A 129 -3.14 -3.84 14.70
CA ASP A 129 -2.62 -4.10 16.05
C ASP A 129 -3.73 -4.51 17.03
N SER A 130 -4.92 -3.90 16.92
CA SER A 130 -6.10 -4.26 17.71
C SER A 130 -6.61 -5.66 17.36
N LEU A 131 -6.68 -6.01 16.07
CA LEU A 131 -7.12 -7.33 15.60
C LEU A 131 -6.17 -8.45 16.07
N PHE A 132 -4.85 -8.21 16.06
CA PHE A 132 -3.87 -9.15 16.62
C PHE A 132 -4.08 -9.33 18.14
N LYS A 133 -4.32 -8.25 18.89
CA LYS A 133 -4.54 -8.31 20.35
C LYS A 133 -5.83 -9.03 20.71
N SER A 134 -6.93 -8.76 20.00
CA SER A 134 -8.22 -9.39 20.23
C SER A 134 -8.29 -10.82 19.66
N LYS A 135 -7.34 -11.19 18.78
CA LYS A 135 -7.35 -12.42 17.99
C LYS A 135 -8.61 -12.57 17.13
N GLY A 136 -9.32 -11.47 16.89
CA GLY A 136 -10.62 -11.43 16.24
C GLY A 136 -10.48 -11.08 14.76
N PHE A 137 -9.98 -12.01 13.94
CA PHE A 137 -10.04 -11.90 12.49
C PHE A 137 -11.31 -12.59 11.98
N THR A 138 -12.44 -11.90 12.05
CA THR A 138 -13.74 -12.41 11.60
C THR A 138 -14.35 -11.46 10.56
N PRO A 139 -15.35 -11.89 9.78
CA PRO A 139 -16.06 -11.00 8.87
C PRO A 139 -16.62 -9.76 9.57
N GLU A 140 -17.15 -9.92 10.79
CA GLU A 140 -17.74 -8.82 11.57
C GLU A 140 -16.68 -7.81 12.01
N SER A 141 -15.53 -8.29 12.51
CA SER A 141 -14.46 -7.39 12.93
C SER A 141 -13.83 -6.66 11.73
N LEU A 142 -13.77 -7.31 10.56
CA LEU A 142 -13.32 -6.68 9.32
C LEU A 142 -14.30 -5.60 8.85
N GLN A 143 -15.61 -5.85 8.94
CA GLN A 143 -16.63 -4.85 8.66
C GLN A 143 -16.52 -3.65 9.60
N THR A 144 -16.44 -3.88 10.92
CA THR A 144 -16.26 -2.79 11.89
C THR A 144 -14.99 -1.98 11.61
N SER A 145 -13.88 -2.66 11.29
CA SER A 145 -12.62 -2.04 10.91
C SER A 145 -12.73 -1.18 9.65
N TYR A 146 -13.50 -1.63 8.65
CA TYR A 146 -13.77 -0.88 7.43
C TYR A 146 -14.58 0.39 7.71
N GLU A 147 -15.63 0.29 8.54
CA GLU A 147 -16.47 1.42 8.93
C GLU A 147 -15.67 2.47 9.70
N GLU A 148 -14.85 2.03 10.67
CA GLU A 148 -13.94 2.89 11.44
C GLU A 148 -12.96 3.63 10.52
N LEU A 149 -12.28 2.90 9.63
CA LEU A 149 -11.32 3.51 8.70
C LEU A 149 -11.98 4.46 7.71
N SER A 150 -13.16 4.10 7.20
CA SER A 150 -13.93 4.96 6.29
C SER A 150 -14.29 6.27 6.96
N HIS A 151 -14.70 6.24 8.23
CA HIS A 151 -14.96 7.44 9.01
C HIS A 151 -13.73 8.35 9.12
N PHE A 152 -12.53 7.79 9.38
CA PHE A 152 -11.30 8.59 9.42
C PHE A 152 -10.97 9.24 8.08
N VAL A 153 -11.16 8.53 6.97
CA VAL A 153 -10.90 9.05 5.62
C VAL A 153 -11.94 10.09 5.20
N ASP A 154 -13.23 9.81 5.39
CA ASP A 154 -14.30 10.73 5.04
C ASP A 154 -14.21 12.05 5.84
N SER A 155 -13.76 11.99 7.11
CA SER A 155 -13.58 13.17 7.94
C SER A 155 -12.60 14.20 7.36
N VAL A 156 -11.55 13.74 6.67
CA VAL A 156 -10.54 14.64 6.06
C VAL A 156 -10.93 15.06 4.66
N LEU A 157 -11.67 14.23 3.92
CA LEU A 157 -12.12 14.56 2.56
C LEU A 157 -13.14 15.70 2.50
N ASN A 158 -13.92 15.88 3.57
CA ASN A 158 -14.95 16.92 3.63
C ASN A 158 -14.40 18.34 3.85
N ASN A 159 -13.10 18.49 4.11
CA ASN A 159 -12.46 19.78 4.37
C ASN A 159 -11.16 19.92 3.54
N PRO A 160 -11.03 20.93 2.66
CA PRO A 160 -9.83 21.08 1.82
C PRO A 160 -8.50 21.20 2.58
N LEU A 161 -8.50 21.86 3.74
CA LEU A 161 -7.29 22.00 4.57
C LEU A 161 -6.93 20.66 5.20
N SER A 162 -7.91 19.98 5.82
CA SER A 162 -7.68 18.65 6.40
C SER A 162 -7.27 17.62 5.34
N TYR A 163 -7.85 17.69 4.14
CA TYR A 163 -7.45 16.83 3.02
C TYR A 163 -6.00 17.08 2.61
N GLN A 164 -5.59 18.35 2.53
CA GLN A 164 -4.21 18.71 2.26
C GLN A 164 -3.28 18.17 3.35
N ASP A 165 -3.60 18.38 4.63
CA ASP A 165 -2.78 17.85 5.73
C ASP A 165 -2.69 16.33 5.69
N ALA A 166 -3.77 15.63 5.33
CA ALA A 166 -3.79 14.18 5.18
C ALA A 166 -2.95 13.68 4.00
N LEU A 167 -2.92 14.42 2.87
CA LEU A 167 -2.08 14.09 1.71
C LEU A 167 -0.58 14.14 2.04
N PHE A 168 -0.16 15.10 2.86
CA PHE A 168 1.24 15.27 3.26
C PHE A 168 1.58 14.65 4.63
N TYR A 169 0.63 13.92 5.23
CA TYR A 169 0.80 13.32 6.55
C TYR A 169 2.06 12.44 6.60
N ASN A 170 2.93 12.67 7.58
CA ASN A 170 4.21 11.96 7.74
C ASN A 170 5.13 11.98 6.50
N LEU A 171 5.02 12.98 5.62
CA LEU A 171 6.03 13.26 4.60
C LEU A 171 6.97 14.35 5.10
N ASN A 172 8.28 14.18 4.88
CA ASN A 172 9.27 15.13 5.37
C ASN A 172 10.34 15.44 4.33
N ALA A 173 10.05 16.45 3.50
CA ALA A 173 10.97 16.95 2.48
C ALA A 173 12.32 17.43 3.06
N SER A 174 12.30 18.05 4.24
CA SER A 174 13.53 18.49 4.92
C SER A 174 14.41 17.31 5.29
N ASN A 175 13.82 16.25 5.86
CA ASN A 175 14.53 15.03 6.18
C ASN A 175 15.03 14.31 4.91
N PHE A 176 14.20 14.26 3.85
CA PHE A 176 14.59 13.71 2.55
C PHE A 176 15.84 14.41 2.01
N ILE A 177 15.86 15.75 2.00
CA ILE A 177 17.03 16.52 1.56
C ILE A 177 18.25 16.26 2.45
N ARG A 178 18.08 16.14 3.77
CA ARG A 178 19.20 15.87 4.69
C ARG A 178 19.81 14.49 4.49
N VAL A 179 18.96 13.48 4.24
CA VAL A 179 19.38 12.08 4.04
C VAL A 179 20.04 11.91 2.68
N TYR A 180 19.38 12.34 1.60
CA TYR A 180 19.88 12.14 0.23
C TYR A 180 20.83 13.23 -0.26
N LYS A 181 20.89 14.39 0.40
CA LYS A 181 21.81 15.50 0.08
C LYS A 181 21.74 15.88 -1.41
N ARG A 182 22.87 15.83 -2.12
CA ARG A 182 22.95 16.11 -3.57
C ARG A 182 22.09 15.15 -4.40
N ASP A 183 21.89 13.92 -3.94
CA ASP A 183 21.14 12.90 -4.65
C ASP A 183 19.64 13.20 -4.63
N ALA A 184 19.15 14.00 -3.67
CA ALA A 184 17.77 14.50 -3.67
C ALA A 184 17.48 15.32 -4.94
N LEU A 185 18.41 16.19 -5.34
CA LEU A 185 18.30 16.98 -6.58
C LEU A 185 18.43 16.12 -7.83
N CYS A 186 19.29 15.10 -7.79
CA CYS A 186 19.42 14.13 -8.87
C CYS A 186 18.10 13.37 -9.07
N LEU A 187 17.54 12.82 -7.99
CA LEU A 187 16.26 12.12 -7.98
C LEU A 187 15.12 13.00 -8.49
N PHE A 188 15.03 14.25 -8.01
CA PHE A 188 14.00 15.18 -8.46
C PHE A 188 14.15 15.52 -9.94
N LYS A 189 15.38 15.72 -10.42
CA LYS A 189 15.67 15.90 -11.85
C LYS A 189 15.27 14.66 -12.67
N LEU A 190 15.56 13.45 -12.18
CA LEU A 190 15.17 12.22 -12.86
C LEU A 190 13.65 12.06 -12.93
N LEU A 191 12.93 12.44 -11.88
CA LEU A 191 11.47 12.49 -11.87
C LEU A 191 10.94 13.45 -12.95
N LEU A 192 11.48 14.67 -13.03
CA LEU A 192 11.09 15.67 -14.04
C LEU A 192 11.40 15.24 -15.48
N LEU A 193 12.42 14.39 -15.66
CA LEU A 193 12.83 13.84 -16.95
C LEU A 193 12.13 12.52 -17.28
N GLU A 194 11.16 12.10 -16.46
CA GLU A 194 10.41 10.85 -16.59
C GLU A 194 11.34 9.62 -16.74
N ARG A 195 12.44 9.63 -15.99
CA ARG A 195 13.43 8.54 -16.01
C ARG A 195 12.97 7.38 -15.13
N ARG A 196 13.48 6.21 -15.45
CA ARG A 196 13.30 5.00 -14.64
C ARG A 196 14.20 5.08 -13.43
N ILE A 197 13.59 4.96 -12.26
CA ILE A 197 14.30 4.99 -10.98
C ILE A 197 13.89 3.73 -10.22
N LEU A 198 14.88 2.91 -9.86
CA LEU A 198 14.68 1.77 -8.99
C LEU A 198 15.09 2.15 -7.57
N PHE A 199 14.12 2.14 -6.66
CA PHE A 199 14.35 2.29 -5.23
C PHE A 199 14.47 0.92 -4.57
N THR A 200 15.52 0.72 -3.79
CA THR A 200 15.74 -0.51 -3.01
C THR A 200 16.02 -0.15 -1.57
N GLY A 201 15.43 -0.90 -0.63
CA GLY A 201 15.68 -0.75 0.79
C GLY A 201 15.12 -1.94 1.57
N ASP A 202 15.50 -2.04 2.84
CA ASP A 202 15.20 -3.23 3.64
C ASP A 202 13.72 -3.27 4.10
N SER A 203 13.10 -2.11 4.32
CA SER A 203 11.67 -1.96 4.66
C SER A 203 10.90 -1.34 3.51
N GLY A 204 9.81 -2.01 3.11
CA GLY A 204 8.94 -1.53 2.07
C GLY A 204 8.27 -0.21 2.46
N GLY A 205 7.91 -0.03 3.74
CA GLY A 205 7.31 1.23 4.20
C GLY A 205 8.24 2.42 4.21
N ILE A 206 9.51 2.23 4.57
CA ILE A 206 10.51 3.31 4.46
C ILE A 206 10.69 3.70 3.00
N VAL A 207 10.84 2.73 2.10
CA VAL A 207 10.96 2.97 0.66
C VAL A 207 9.73 3.70 0.12
N SER A 208 8.53 3.23 0.44
CA SER A 208 7.28 3.85 0.01
C SER A 208 7.14 5.30 0.50
N ASN A 209 7.51 5.60 1.76
CA ASN A 209 7.44 6.96 2.30
C ASN A 209 8.45 7.90 1.61
N TRP A 210 9.65 7.42 1.29
CA TRP A 210 10.63 8.20 0.53
C TRP A 210 10.22 8.46 -0.91
N MET A 211 9.68 7.47 -1.60
CA MET A 211 9.09 7.65 -2.93
C MET A 211 7.98 8.69 -2.89
N LEU A 212 7.09 8.61 -1.91
CA LEU A 212 5.98 9.56 -1.77
C LEU A 212 6.47 10.97 -1.41
N THR A 213 7.51 11.10 -0.59
CA THR A 213 8.15 12.39 -0.27
C THR A 213 8.83 13.01 -1.50
N LEU A 214 9.48 12.20 -2.35
CA LEU A 214 10.03 12.70 -3.62
C LEU A 214 8.92 13.20 -4.55
N LEU A 215 7.85 12.42 -4.70
CA LEU A 215 6.69 12.80 -5.51
C LEU A 215 6.03 14.08 -4.99
N SER A 216 6.00 14.28 -3.67
CA SER A 216 5.42 15.47 -3.05
C SER A 216 6.18 16.77 -3.35
N LEU A 217 7.42 16.69 -3.88
CA LEU A 217 8.18 17.87 -4.33
C LEU A 217 7.68 18.40 -5.68
N TYR A 218 6.96 17.57 -6.46
CA TYR A 218 6.37 17.99 -7.72
C TYR A 218 4.98 18.62 -7.45
N PRO A 219 4.74 19.88 -7.85
CA PRO A 219 3.48 20.57 -7.57
C PRO A 219 2.25 19.78 -8.02
N ASP A 220 1.25 19.67 -7.14
CA ASP A 220 -0.02 18.96 -7.35
C ASP A 220 0.07 17.47 -7.73
N MET A 221 1.26 16.85 -7.68
CA MET A 221 1.45 15.43 -7.99
C MET A 221 0.58 14.53 -7.11
N LEU A 222 0.57 14.77 -5.79
CA LEU A 222 -0.25 13.99 -4.86
C LEU A 222 -1.74 14.29 -4.95
N ARG A 223 -2.12 15.48 -5.43
CA ARG A 223 -3.54 15.88 -5.52
C ARG A 223 -4.25 15.26 -6.71
N GLY A 224 -3.55 15.08 -7.84
CA GLY A 224 -4.16 14.55 -9.06
C GLY A 224 -3.18 13.88 -10.04
N GLY A 225 -1.89 14.15 -9.94
CA GLY A 225 -0.88 13.58 -10.85
C GLY A 225 -0.80 12.05 -10.82
N LEU A 226 -1.18 11.42 -9.69
CA LEU A 226 -1.20 9.97 -9.55
C LEU A 226 -2.50 9.29 -10.07
N SER A 227 -3.45 10.05 -10.61
CA SER A 227 -4.76 9.52 -11.02
C SER A 227 -4.69 8.43 -12.10
N GLN A 228 -3.63 8.40 -12.92
CA GLN A 228 -3.45 7.42 -14.01
C GLN A 228 -2.13 6.65 -13.90
N CYS A 229 -1.47 6.63 -12.73
CA CYS A 229 -0.12 6.05 -12.60
C CYS A 229 -0.07 4.52 -12.66
N SER A 230 -1.21 3.81 -12.60
CA SER A 230 -1.28 2.36 -12.82
C SER A 230 -1.61 1.96 -14.26
N VAL A 231 -1.80 2.93 -15.16
CA VAL A 231 -2.05 2.66 -16.58
C VAL A 231 -0.75 2.26 -17.26
N ILE A 232 -0.74 1.05 -17.82
CA ILE A 232 0.37 0.58 -18.66
C ILE A 232 0.01 0.90 -20.12
N ASP A 233 0.70 1.88 -20.71
CA ASP A 233 0.61 2.15 -22.14
C ASP A 233 1.54 1.19 -22.91
N PRO A 234 1.00 0.31 -23.78
CA PRO A 234 1.82 -0.63 -24.55
C PRO A 234 2.79 0.06 -25.51
N SER A 235 2.47 1.26 -26.00
CA SER A 235 3.34 2.02 -26.91
C SER A 235 4.62 2.48 -26.22
N TRP A 236 4.57 2.72 -24.92
CA TRP A 236 5.76 3.03 -24.13
C TRP A 236 6.72 1.84 -24.19
N MET A 237 6.23 0.60 -24.07
CA MET A 237 7.09 -0.59 -24.12
C MET A 237 7.83 -0.74 -25.45
N SER A 238 7.28 -0.23 -26.55
CA SER A 238 7.96 -0.20 -27.85
C SER A 238 8.99 0.93 -27.99
N GLU A 239 8.71 2.13 -27.49
CA GLU A 239 9.69 3.24 -27.46
C GLU A 239 10.83 2.98 -26.47
N ILE A 240 10.57 2.18 -25.44
CA ILE A 240 11.52 1.76 -24.42
C ILE A 240 12.73 1.02 -25.00
N ASN A 241 12.54 0.22 -26.06
CA ASN A 241 13.62 -0.55 -26.67
C ASN A 241 14.54 0.31 -27.56
N SER A 242 14.19 1.56 -27.84
CA SER A 242 14.95 2.44 -28.74
C SER A 242 15.76 3.54 -28.04
N ARG A 243 15.57 3.77 -26.74
CA ARG A 243 16.33 4.76 -25.96
C ARG A 243 17.52 4.10 -25.23
N PRO A 244 18.70 4.74 -25.14
CA PRO A 244 19.79 4.23 -24.31
C PRO A 244 19.36 4.16 -22.84
N SER A 245 19.49 2.99 -22.22
CA SER A 245 19.17 2.78 -20.81
C SER A 245 20.20 3.50 -19.93
N ILE A 246 19.71 4.40 -19.08
CA ILE A 246 20.47 4.91 -17.94
C ILE A 246 19.76 4.34 -16.72
N ASP A 247 20.20 3.16 -16.28
CA ASP A 247 19.68 2.51 -15.08
C ASP A 247 20.38 3.10 -13.87
N ILE A 248 19.62 3.76 -13.00
CA ILE A 248 20.11 4.34 -11.75
C ILE A 248 19.42 3.60 -10.61
N SER A 249 20.19 2.80 -9.88
CA SER A 249 19.79 2.15 -8.64
C SER A 249 20.07 3.09 -7.47
N VAL A 250 19.04 3.44 -6.70
CA VAL A 250 19.21 4.21 -5.46
C VAL A 250 18.97 3.29 -4.27
N GLN A 251 20.06 3.01 -3.55
CA GLN A 251 20.01 2.28 -2.30
C GLN A 251 19.68 3.23 -1.16
N ILE A 252 18.55 2.98 -0.49
CA ILE A 252 18.15 3.72 0.69
C ILE A 252 18.97 3.15 1.85
N ALA A 253 19.95 3.91 2.33
CA ALA A 253 20.73 3.51 3.50
C ALA A 253 19.82 3.38 4.74
N PRO A 254 20.06 2.40 5.63
CA PRO A 254 19.32 2.31 6.87
C PRO A 254 19.52 3.60 7.67
N LEU A 255 18.41 4.25 8.03
CA LEU A 255 18.44 5.37 8.96
C LEU A 255 18.81 4.80 10.34
N HIS A 256 20.04 5.01 10.78
CA HIS A 256 20.32 5.02 12.21
C HIS A 256 19.63 6.27 12.78
N VAL A 257 18.41 6.06 13.31
CA VAL A 257 17.75 7.03 14.19
C VAL A 257 18.40 6.95 15.56
#